data_AF-U1MXJ1-F1
#
_entry.id   AF-U1MXJ1-F1
#
_cell.length_a   1.000
_cell.length_b   1.000
_cell.length_c   1.000
_cell.angle_alpha   90.00
_cell.angle_beta   90.00
_cell.angle_gamma   90.00
#
_symmetry.space_group_name_H-M   'P 1'
#
loop_
_entity.id
_entity.type
_entity.pdbx_description
1 polymer ?
#
loop_
_entity_poly.entity_id
_entity_poly.type
_entity_poly.pdbx_seq_one_letter_code
_entity_poly.pdbx_strand_id
1 'polypeptide(L)'
;LTPTEAVALAHDRGCAAVIAHPFRRSSVADSGAAFDAVELNGKRPERRARVRSLAKKLDVPVVGGSDAHIPVAVGRAATRIRVEQPTPAAVVAAIQRGDVTPVVRSTPVDWMMQRCYRAYHGA
;
A
#
# COMPACT_ATOMS: atom_id res chain seq x y z
N LEU A 1 -8.88 8.96 17.93
CA LEU A 1 -8.18 7.68 17.82
C LEU A 1 -6.71 7.95 17.51
N THR A 2 -5.81 7.47 18.35
CA THR A 2 -4.39 7.37 18.04
C THR A 2 -4.16 6.30 16.96
N PRO A 3 -2.98 6.26 16.29
CA PRO A 3 -2.68 5.17 15.35
C PRO A 3 -2.82 3.79 15.96
N THR A 4 -2.37 3.60 17.21
CA THR A 4 -2.48 2.34 17.94
C THR A 4 -3.94 1.97 18.20
N GLU A 5 -4.77 2.94 18.64
CA GLU A 5 -6.20 2.71 18.83
C GLU A 5 -6.90 2.36 17.50
N ALA A 6 -6.53 3.01 16.40
CA ALA A 6 -7.11 2.73 15.08
C ALA A 6 -6.74 1.32 14.57
N VAL A 7 -5.48 0.89 14.77
CA VAL A 7 -5.02 -0.45 14.42
C VAL A 7 -5.72 -1.51 15.28
N ALA A 8 -5.76 -1.32 16.60
CA ALA A 8 -6.48 -2.24 17.50
C ALA A 8 -7.95 -2.39 17.10
N LEU A 9 -8.62 -1.26 16.81
CA LEU A 9 -10.00 -1.23 16.36
C LEU A 9 -10.24 -1.97 15.03
N ALA A 10 -9.24 -1.97 14.13
CA ALA A 10 -9.27 -2.72 12.88
C ALA A 10 -9.12 -4.22 13.16
N HIS A 11 -8.16 -4.60 14.00
CA HIS A 11 -7.93 -6.00 14.40
C HIS A 11 -9.15 -6.59 15.12
N ASP A 12 -9.78 -5.85 16.02
CA ASP A 12 -11.02 -6.25 16.71
C ASP A 12 -12.18 -6.54 15.75
N ARG A 13 -12.14 -5.97 14.54
CA ARG A 13 -13.13 -6.20 13.46
C ARG A 13 -12.65 -7.18 12.39
N GLY A 14 -11.53 -7.86 12.61
CA GLY A 14 -10.97 -8.81 11.65
C GLY A 14 -10.43 -8.14 10.38
N CYS A 15 -10.01 -6.88 10.45
CA CYS A 15 -9.39 -6.14 9.35
C CYS A 15 -7.87 -6.15 9.47
N ALA A 16 -7.17 -6.15 8.33
CA ALA A 16 -5.75 -5.79 8.27
C ALA A 16 -5.59 -4.26 8.30
N ALA A 17 -4.58 -3.76 9.00
CA ALA A 17 -4.19 -2.37 9.04
C ALA A 17 -2.95 -2.12 8.16
N VAL A 18 -3.05 -1.20 7.21
CA VAL A 18 -1.99 -0.91 6.23
C VAL A 18 -1.52 0.53 6.37
N ILE A 19 -0.20 0.74 6.38
CA ILE A 19 0.38 2.08 6.28
C ILE A 19 0.18 2.59 4.85
N ALA A 20 -0.81 3.44 4.66
CA ALA A 20 -1.10 4.07 3.38
C ALA A 20 -0.02 5.10 3.01
N HIS A 21 0.48 5.04 1.76
CA HIS A 21 1.41 5.96 1.13
C HIS A 21 2.42 6.59 2.13
N PRO A 22 3.30 5.77 2.74
CA PRO A 22 4.07 6.13 3.95
C PRO A 22 4.92 7.39 3.81
N PHE A 23 5.35 7.73 2.59
CA PHE A 23 6.23 8.86 2.35
C PHE A 23 5.51 10.12 1.86
N ARG A 24 4.18 10.18 2.01
CA ARG A 24 3.36 11.36 1.69
C ARG A 24 2.99 12.11 2.97
N ARG A 25 3.97 12.81 3.55
CA ARG A 25 3.81 13.62 4.79
C ARG A 25 3.16 12.82 5.93
N SER A 26 3.57 11.58 6.12
CA SER A 26 3.07 10.71 7.19
C SER A 26 4.19 10.35 8.16
N SER A 27 3.87 10.37 9.45
CA SER A 27 4.71 9.88 10.56
C SER A 27 4.13 8.62 11.21
N VAL A 28 3.06 8.04 10.62
CA VAL A 28 2.32 6.93 11.26
C VAL A 28 3.17 5.67 11.43
N ALA A 29 4.20 5.50 10.59
CA ALA A 29 5.14 4.39 10.69
C ALA A 29 5.99 4.43 11.97
N ASP A 30 6.13 5.60 12.60
CA ASP A 30 6.87 5.79 13.84
C ASP A 30 5.97 5.73 15.09
N SER A 31 4.68 5.40 14.92
CA SER A 31 3.69 5.39 16.01
C SER A 31 3.80 4.18 16.97
N GLY A 32 4.55 3.15 16.60
CA GLY A 32 4.61 1.89 17.34
C GLY A 32 3.36 1.00 17.21
N ALA A 33 2.38 1.38 16.38
CA ALA A 33 1.21 0.56 16.13
C ALA A 33 1.55 -0.70 15.29
N ALA A 34 0.87 -1.81 15.58
CA ALA A 34 1.10 -3.12 14.97
C ALA A 34 0.46 -3.23 13.57
N PHE A 35 0.97 -2.49 12.58
CA PHE A 35 0.49 -2.59 11.21
C PHE A 35 0.78 -3.96 10.58
N ASP A 36 -0.05 -4.39 9.63
CA ASP A 36 0.08 -5.67 8.93
C ASP A 36 0.81 -5.53 7.58
N ALA A 37 0.89 -4.33 7.00
CA ALA A 37 1.60 -4.09 5.75
C ALA A 37 1.93 -2.62 5.49
N VAL A 38 2.79 -2.39 4.49
CA VAL A 38 3.10 -1.05 3.95
C VAL A 38 2.65 -0.93 2.50
N GLU A 39 2.01 0.19 2.15
CA GLU A 39 1.56 0.45 0.78
C GLU A 39 2.71 0.91 -0.15
N LEU A 40 2.83 0.23 -1.29
CA LEU A 40 3.42 0.76 -2.52
C LEU A 40 2.36 1.52 -3.31
N ASN A 41 2.44 2.85 -3.24
CA ASN A 41 1.46 3.74 -3.85
C ASN A 41 1.66 3.91 -5.36
N GLY A 42 0.57 3.80 -6.12
CA GLY A 42 0.54 3.91 -7.58
C GLY A 42 0.85 5.31 -8.15
N LYS A 43 0.70 6.39 -7.37
CA LYS A 43 1.07 7.75 -7.80
C LYS A 43 2.59 7.97 -7.79
N ARG A 44 3.31 7.27 -6.91
CA ARG A 44 4.76 7.38 -6.75
C ARG A 44 5.46 6.01 -6.67
N PRO A 45 5.30 5.13 -7.69
CA PRO A 45 5.83 3.77 -7.66
C PRO A 45 7.37 3.74 -7.66
N GLU A 46 8.04 4.84 -8.03
CA GLU A 46 9.49 5.00 -7.92
C GLU A 46 10.01 4.91 -6.47
N ARG A 47 9.14 5.14 -5.46
CA ARG A 47 9.51 5.02 -4.04
C ARG A 47 9.60 3.57 -3.54
N ARG A 48 9.48 2.59 -4.45
CA ARG A 48 9.53 1.15 -4.14
C ARG A 48 10.71 0.74 -3.24
N ALA A 49 11.91 1.27 -3.49
CA ALA A 49 13.08 0.96 -2.67
C ALA A 49 12.90 1.43 -1.21
N ARG A 50 12.41 2.66 -1.01
CA ARG A 50 12.11 3.22 0.31
C ARG A 50 10.99 2.44 1.00
N VAL A 51 9.94 2.07 0.27
CA VAL A 51 8.81 1.28 0.79
C VAL A 51 9.30 -0.09 1.26
N ARG A 52 10.13 -0.78 0.47
CA ARG A 52 10.72 -2.07 0.87
C ARG A 52 11.64 -1.94 2.08
N SER A 53 12.42 -0.86 2.16
CA SER A 53 13.27 -0.61 3.34
C SER A 53 12.43 -0.41 4.61
N LEU A 54 11.30 0.31 4.51
CA LEU A 54 10.40 0.51 5.63
C LEU A 54 9.70 -0.79 6.04
N ALA A 55 9.17 -1.52 5.07
CA ALA A 55 8.53 -2.81 5.30
C ALA A 55 9.49 -3.81 5.98
N LYS A 56 10.76 -3.86 5.55
CA LYS A 56 11.80 -4.65 6.20
C LYS A 56 12.09 -4.19 7.64
N LYS A 57 12.12 -2.88 7.89
CA LYS A 57 12.33 -2.33 9.25
C LYS A 57 11.19 -2.72 10.20
N LEU A 58 9.96 -2.76 9.70
CA LEU A 58 8.76 -3.07 10.46
C LEU A 58 8.42 -4.57 10.47
N ASP A 59 9.17 -5.40 9.75
CA ASP A 59 8.92 -6.84 9.56
C ASP A 59 7.52 -7.18 9.03
N VAL A 60 7.08 -6.44 8.01
CA VAL A 60 5.75 -6.61 7.40
C VAL A 60 5.84 -6.67 5.87
N PRO A 61 4.88 -7.31 5.18
CA PRO A 61 4.83 -7.33 3.73
C PRO A 61 4.52 -5.97 3.09
N VAL A 62 4.70 -5.91 1.77
CA VAL A 62 4.32 -4.76 0.93
C VAL A 62 3.07 -5.09 0.13
N VAL A 63 2.06 -4.24 0.23
CA VAL A 63 0.84 -4.29 -0.60
C VAL A 63 0.85 -3.15 -1.63
N GLY A 64 0.16 -3.31 -2.75
CA GLY A 64 0.03 -2.27 -3.78
C GLY A 64 -1.37 -1.65 -3.78
N GLY A 65 -1.43 -0.32 -3.85
CA GLY A 65 -2.67 0.45 -3.95
C GLY A 65 -2.53 1.60 -4.95
N SER A 66 -3.53 1.78 -5.82
CA SER A 66 -3.46 2.79 -6.88
C SER A 66 -3.68 4.22 -6.37
N ASP A 67 -4.39 4.38 -5.25
CA ASP A 67 -4.83 5.68 -4.73
C ASP A 67 -5.50 6.53 -5.83
N ALA A 68 -6.35 5.87 -6.63
CA ALA A 68 -6.90 6.43 -7.84
C ALA A 68 -7.96 7.49 -7.51
N HIS A 69 -7.81 8.67 -8.10
CA HIS A 69 -8.80 9.76 -8.02
C HIS A 69 -9.42 10.07 -9.40
N ILE A 70 -8.99 9.33 -10.43
CA ILE A 70 -9.47 9.41 -11.81
C ILE A 70 -9.47 8.00 -12.43
N PRO A 71 -10.38 7.67 -13.37
CA PRO A 71 -10.53 6.31 -13.90
C PRO A 71 -9.24 5.70 -14.47
N VAL A 72 -8.46 6.49 -15.21
CA VAL A 72 -7.21 6.01 -15.82
C VAL A 72 -6.17 5.55 -14.79
N ALA A 73 -6.24 6.03 -13.55
CA ALA A 73 -5.30 5.68 -12.49
C ALA A 73 -5.67 4.37 -11.76
N VAL A 74 -6.88 3.83 -11.97
CA VAL A 74 -7.33 2.59 -11.34
C VAL A 74 -6.39 1.44 -11.73
N GLY A 75 -5.94 0.68 -10.73
CA GLY A 75 -5.05 -0.46 -10.93
C GLY A 75 -3.61 -0.10 -11.31
N ARG A 76 -3.22 1.19 -11.25
CA ARG A 76 -1.82 1.61 -11.48
C ARG A 76 -0.83 0.87 -10.59
N ALA A 77 -1.21 0.66 -9.33
CA ALA A 77 -0.62 -0.34 -8.45
C ALA A 77 -1.75 -1.17 -7.83
N ALA A 78 -1.48 -2.45 -7.59
CA ALA A 78 -2.43 -3.38 -7.00
C ALA A 78 -1.70 -4.46 -6.21
N THR A 79 -2.44 -5.24 -5.41
CA THR A 79 -1.91 -6.39 -4.70
C THR A 79 -2.41 -7.66 -5.39
N ARG A 80 -1.48 -8.50 -5.84
CA ARG A 80 -1.81 -9.84 -6.32
C ARG A 80 -1.81 -10.79 -5.12
N ILE A 81 -2.89 -11.54 -4.98
CA ILE A 81 -3.12 -12.50 -3.91
C ILE A 81 -3.58 -13.80 -4.57
N ARG A 82 -3.09 -14.94 -4.07
CA ARG A 82 -3.58 -16.26 -4.47
C ARG A 82 -4.31 -16.89 -3.29
N VAL A 83 -5.63 -17.03 -3.42
CA VAL A 83 -6.53 -17.63 -2.45
C VAL A 83 -7.47 -18.59 -3.18
N GLU A 84 -7.91 -19.64 -2.51
CA GLU A 84 -8.88 -20.58 -3.08
C GLU A 84 -10.24 -19.92 -3.33
N GLN A 85 -10.67 -19.07 -2.39
CA GLN A 85 -11.90 -18.28 -2.50
C GLN A 85 -11.62 -16.80 -2.18
N PRO A 86 -12.10 -15.85 -3.00
CA PRO A 86 -11.82 -14.42 -2.84
C PRO A 86 -12.76 -13.76 -1.80
N THR A 87 -12.70 -14.22 -0.56
CA THR A 87 -13.46 -13.63 0.55
C THR A 87 -12.66 -12.51 1.25
N PRO A 88 -13.31 -11.55 1.92
CA PRO A 88 -12.61 -10.54 2.70
C PRO A 88 -11.65 -11.11 3.75
N ALA A 89 -12.08 -12.16 4.46
CA ALA A 89 -11.25 -12.84 5.45
C ALA A 89 -10.01 -13.51 4.82
N ALA A 90 -10.15 -14.12 3.64
CA ALA A 90 -9.01 -14.70 2.92
C ALA A 90 -7.99 -13.64 2.50
N VAL A 91 -8.46 -12.45 2.10
CA VAL A 91 -7.59 -11.31 1.76
C VAL A 91 -6.83 -10.82 2.99
N VAL A 92 -7.51 -10.61 4.12
CA VAL A 92 -6.87 -10.19 5.38
C VAL A 92 -5.81 -11.20 5.82
N ALA A 93 -6.16 -12.49 5.83
CA ALA A 93 -5.24 -13.54 6.23
C ALA A 93 -4.02 -13.64 5.29
N ALA A 94 -4.22 -13.44 3.97
CA ALA A 94 -3.10 -13.42 3.03
C ALA A 94 -2.15 -12.23 3.27
N ILE A 95 -2.69 -11.06 3.60
CA ILE A 95 -1.87 -9.89 3.98
C ILE A 95 -1.08 -10.22 5.23
N GLN A 96 -1.71 -10.72 6.29
CA GLN A 96 -1.06 -11.03 7.57
C GLN A 96 0.04 -12.09 7.45
N ARG A 97 -0.13 -13.10 6.58
CA ARG A 97 0.90 -14.11 6.30
C ARG A 97 2.00 -13.65 5.36
N GLY A 98 1.84 -12.49 4.72
CA GLY A 98 2.76 -12.01 3.69
C GLY A 98 2.64 -12.73 2.34
N ASP A 99 1.55 -13.47 2.10
CA ASP A 99 1.23 -14.16 0.84
C ASP A 99 0.74 -13.20 -0.26
N VAL A 100 1.41 -12.06 -0.40
CA VAL A 100 1.00 -10.94 -1.24
C VAL A 100 2.14 -10.48 -2.12
N THR A 101 1.81 -10.08 -3.36
CA THR A 101 2.78 -9.52 -4.30
C THR A 101 2.30 -8.17 -4.83
N PRO A 102 2.98 -7.05 -4.53
CA PRO A 102 2.63 -5.76 -5.09
C PRO A 102 2.99 -5.71 -6.57
N VAL A 103 2.04 -5.30 -7.42
CA VAL A 103 2.21 -5.16 -8.87
C VAL A 103 2.00 -3.71 -9.27
N VAL A 104 2.71 -3.26 -10.32
CA VAL A 104 2.63 -1.89 -10.86
C VAL A 104 2.52 -1.96 -12.38
N ARG A 105 1.60 -1.19 -12.96
CA ARG A 105 1.13 -1.40 -14.34
C ARG A 105 2.04 -0.96 -15.51
N SER A 106 3.07 -0.13 -15.41
CA SER A 106 3.94 0.31 -16.54
C SER A 106 3.44 0.34 -18.02
N THR A 107 2.25 0.88 -18.34
CA THR A 107 1.84 1.14 -19.75
C THR A 107 2.36 2.49 -20.27
N PRO A 108 2.37 2.76 -21.60
CA PRO A 108 2.73 4.07 -22.14
C PRO A 108 1.89 5.22 -21.57
N VAL A 109 0.58 5.00 -21.37
CA VAL A 109 -0.31 5.97 -20.71
C VAL A 109 0.14 6.25 -19.28
N ASP A 110 0.50 5.20 -18.53
CA ASP A 110 1.00 5.39 -17.16
C ASP A 110 2.31 6.19 -17.11
N TRP A 111 3.21 5.99 -18.08
CA TRP A 111 4.45 6.75 -18.21
C TRP A 111 4.19 8.23 -18.46
N MET A 112 3.29 8.54 -19.40
CA MET A 112 2.85 9.90 -19.68
C MET A 112 2.27 10.55 -18.43
N MET A 113 1.34 9.86 -17.75
CA MET A 113 0.71 10.36 -16.53
C MET A 113 1.73 10.60 -15.40
N GLN A 114 2.70 9.72 -15.22
CA GLN A 114 3.75 9.89 -14.20
C GLN A 114 4.68 11.07 -14.55
N ARG A 115 4.93 11.34 -15.83
CA ARG A 115 5.68 12.53 -16.26
C ARG A 115 4.88 13.82 -15.97
N CYS A 116 3.60 13.87 -16.32
CA CYS A 116 2.72 15.01 -16.00
C CYS A 116 2.61 15.23 -14.48
N TYR A 117 2.41 14.16 -13.71
CA TYR A 117 2.30 14.23 -12.25
C TYR A 117 3.57 14.80 -11.61
N ARG A 118 4.76 14.38 -12.07
CA ARG A 118 6.05 14.91 -11.60
C ARG A 118 6.25 16.38 -11.98
N ALA A 119 5.88 16.77 -13.18
CA ALA A 119 5.96 18.16 -13.60
C ALA A 119 5.07 19.07 -12.73
N TYR A 120 3.86 18.61 -12.41
CA TYR A 120 2.94 19.37 -11.56
C TYR A 120 3.36 19.42 -10.08
N HIS A 121 3.89 18.32 -9.54
CA HIS A 121 4.21 18.22 -8.10
C HIS A 121 5.67 18.53 -7.75
N GLY A 122 6.49 18.98 -8.71
CA GLY A 122 7.88 19.42 -8.52
C GLY A 122 8.75 18.44 -7.74
N ALA A 123 9.40 17.51 -8.45
CA ALA A 123 10.44 16.58 -7.95
C ALA A 123 10.22 16.01 -6.53
#